data_AF-A0A9P5N1Q9-F1
#
_entry.id   AF-A0A9P5N1Q9-F1
#
_cell.length_a   1.000
_cell.length_b   1.000
_cell.length_c   1.000
_cell.angle_alpha   90.00
_cell.angle_beta   90.00
_cell.angle_gamma   90.00
#
_symmetry.space_group_name_H-M   'P 1'
#
loop_
_entity.id
_entity.type
_entity.pdbx_description
1 polymer ?
#
loop_
_entity_poly.entity_id
_entity_poly.type
_entity_poly.pdbx_seq_one_letter_code
_entity_poly.pdbx_strand_id
1 'polypeptide(L)'
;MIDHIPDDVLLEIFDFYRQDIDSDRQWRWKCVWFSLAHVCKKWRAVVFASATRLDLGIPVGPRKPRHIKTFLSCSLPILINYRCGYRDITGSALWRMRAVLKHCDRVRRISFEGTDANFDKFFKATNCPFPLLESLSLRFKHCSHPKIPDTFLRGPDLSDLHLRRLKMKLVSLTSVSGFLLSVTALTHLTLLINTPFSPSSGTSLLTCLQGMPSLRCLDLTITYKSRPSPPTPKDVVPLSKLSSFHYVGRCVNLDFLMAGISAPSLRDVNIRFFNEIWPPTVHLPRFINEMEECYHAVHVSFKNGDFHLSLLTQSECINRCKPCFKLGPFLKCSSESIIQISGALSMKFTTVEELRFAFDVYDNVFEIFIAWRRFLQRFPRVKAIRTERANNYSIAHILHQDHGNPDELSFLPVLEEIDLGEKPIDESQYGSQLAAFEPFLSARKQAGRQVNVFFRP
;
A
#
# COMPACT_ATOMS: atom_id res chain seq x y z
N MET A 1 9.19 -3.65 43.37
CA MET A 1 10.20 -3.81 42.29
C MET A 1 9.91 -2.90 41.09
N ILE A 2 8.67 -2.75 40.64
CA ILE A 2 8.31 -1.87 39.50
C ILE A 2 8.63 -0.38 39.75
N ASP A 3 8.60 0.09 41.00
CA ASP A 3 8.86 1.51 41.32
C ASP A 3 10.31 1.97 41.08
N HIS A 4 11.25 1.02 40.97
CA HIS A 4 12.66 1.32 40.73
C HIS A 4 13.05 1.38 39.25
N ILE A 5 12.12 1.08 38.32
CA ILE A 5 12.41 1.14 36.88
C ILE A 5 12.56 2.61 36.46
N PRO A 6 13.66 3.03 35.83
CA PRO A 6 13.85 4.39 35.32
C PRO A 6 12.75 4.84 34.34
N ASP A 7 12.46 6.14 34.28
CA ASP A 7 11.35 6.69 33.49
C ASP A 7 11.55 6.49 31.98
N ASP A 8 12.80 6.55 31.50
CA ASP A 8 13.19 6.25 30.13
C ASP A 8 12.92 4.78 29.77
N VAL A 9 13.26 3.84 30.66
CA VAL A 9 12.96 2.42 30.47
C VAL A 9 11.45 2.17 30.44
N LEU A 10 10.68 2.82 31.33
CA LEU A 10 9.22 2.76 31.30
C LEU A 10 8.66 3.29 29.98
N LEU A 11 9.21 4.39 29.48
CA LEU A 11 8.80 5.00 28.23
C LEU A 11 9.08 4.09 27.02
N GLU A 12 10.24 3.42 26.98
CA GLU A 12 10.53 2.41 25.96
C GLU A 12 9.55 1.21 26.03
N ILE A 13 9.22 0.74 27.23
CA ILE A 13 8.21 -0.32 27.43
C ILE A 13 6.84 0.14 26.91
N PHE A 14 6.44 1.38 27.20
CA PHE A 14 5.16 1.91 26.73
C PHE A 14 5.14 2.08 25.21
N ASP A 15 6.26 2.49 24.61
CA ASP A 15 6.40 2.58 23.15
C ASP A 15 6.35 1.20 22.50
N PHE A 16 7.00 0.19 23.08
CA PHE A 16 6.93 -1.19 22.62
C PHE A 16 5.49 -1.72 22.71
N TYR A 17 4.84 -1.53 23.85
CA TYR A 17 3.44 -1.93 24.05
C TYR A 17 2.49 -1.22 23.07
N ARG A 18 2.72 0.07 22.78
CA ARG A 18 1.98 0.82 21.76
C ARG A 18 2.16 0.24 20.36
N GLN A 19 3.37 -0.22 20.02
CA GLN A 19 3.68 -0.80 18.70
C GLN A 19 3.08 -2.20 18.54
N ASP A 20 3.08 -3.00 19.61
CA ASP A 20 2.55 -4.38 19.61
C ASP A 20 1.02 -4.44 19.50
N ILE A 21 0.32 -3.44 20.07
CA ILE A 21 -1.12 -3.32 19.89
C ILE A 21 -1.38 -2.96 18.41
N ASP A 22 -1.70 -3.99 17.62
CA ASP A 22 -1.77 -4.03 16.15
C ASP A 22 -2.92 -3.21 15.53
N SER A 23 -3.02 -1.94 15.92
CA SER A 23 -3.43 -0.84 15.08
C SER A 23 -3.33 0.42 15.93
N ASP A 24 -2.80 1.48 15.31
CA ASP A 24 -3.00 2.89 15.67
C ASP A 24 -4.45 3.23 16.09
N ARG A 25 -5.40 2.38 15.67
CA ARG A 25 -6.78 2.42 16.05
C ARG A 25 -6.99 1.96 17.51
N GLN A 26 -6.53 0.80 17.94
CA GLN A 26 -6.83 0.32 19.29
C GLN A 26 -6.24 1.22 20.38
N TRP A 27 -4.95 1.57 20.28
CA TRP A 27 -4.25 2.43 21.23
C TRP A 27 -5.03 3.72 21.54
N ARG A 28 -5.46 4.42 20.50
CA ARG A 28 -6.15 5.72 20.61
C ARG A 28 -7.64 5.60 20.87
N TRP A 29 -8.34 4.65 20.23
CA TRP A 29 -9.80 4.56 20.27
C TRP A 29 -10.34 3.89 21.52
N LYS A 30 -9.63 2.87 22.02
CA LYS A 30 -9.94 2.26 23.31
C LYS A 30 -9.26 3.00 24.46
N CYS A 31 -8.50 4.05 24.14
CA CYS A 31 -7.67 4.80 25.06
C CYS A 31 -6.87 3.86 25.98
N VAL A 32 -6.20 2.86 25.38
CA VAL A 32 -5.50 1.79 26.13
C VAL A 32 -4.43 2.38 27.06
N TRP A 33 -3.86 3.52 26.66
CA TRP A 33 -2.93 4.29 27.49
C TRP A 33 -3.52 4.73 28.84
N PHE A 34 -4.86 4.83 29.01
CA PHE A 34 -5.45 5.06 30.34
C PHE A 34 -5.13 3.91 31.28
N SER A 35 -5.13 2.66 30.81
CA SER A 35 -4.76 1.52 31.64
C SER A 35 -3.35 1.69 32.19
N LEU A 36 -2.40 2.17 31.37
CA LEU A 36 -1.04 2.49 31.81
C LEU A 36 -1.03 3.61 32.85
N ALA A 37 -1.79 4.67 32.61
CA ALA A 37 -1.95 5.80 33.55
C ALA A 37 -2.69 5.42 34.84
N HIS A 38 -3.35 4.26 34.91
CA HIS A 38 -4.05 3.76 36.09
C HIS A 38 -3.22 2.77 36.93
N VAL A 39 -2.08 2.28 36.43
CA VAL A 39 -1.22 1.34 37.16
C VAL A 39 -0.71 1.94 38.47
N CYS A 40 0.03 3.06 38.40
CA CYS A 40 0.49 3.78 39.58
C CYS A 40 0.75 5.26 39.26
N LYS A 41 1.06 6.08 40.28
CA LYS A 41 1.33 7.52 40.11
C LYS A 41 2.54 7.80 39.21
N LYS A 42 3.59 6.97 39.31
CA LYS A 42 4.81 7.12 38.49
C LYS A 42 4.52 6.91 37.01
N TRP A 43 3.84 5.81 36.65
CA TRP A 43 3.48 5.51 35.27
C TRP A 43 2.59 6.60 34.68
N ARG A 44 1.62 7.08 35.46
CA ARG A 44 0.79 8.22 35.08
C ARG A 44 1.61 9.46 34.72
N ALA A 45 2.59 9.81 35.55
CA ALA A 45 3.47 10.95 35.31
C ALA A 45 4.27 10.78 34.01
N VAL A 46 4.89 9.62 33.81
CA VAL A 46 5.68 9.31 32.59
C VAL A 46 4.80 9.38 31.33
N VAL A 47 3.61 8.78 31.38
CA VAL A 47 2.65 8.78 30.26
C VAL A 47 2.28 10.22 29.88
N PHE A 48 1.89 11.06 30.83
CA PHE A 48 1.50 12.44 30.54
C PHE A 48 2.67 13.36 30.17
N ALA A 49 3.85 13.17 30.75
CA ALA A 49 5.05 13.91 30.35
C ALA A 49 5.48 13.57 28.92
N SER A 50 5.18 12.36 28.46
CA SER A 50 5.54 11.86 27.14
C SER A 50 4.38 11.82 26.15
N ALA A 51 3.38 12.70 26.33
CA ALA A 51 2.14 12.67 25.56
C ALA A 51 2.36 12.70 24.04
N THR A 52 3.28 13.52 23.54
CA THR A 52 3.57 13.61 22.10
C THR A 52 4.24 12.35 21.57
N ARG A 53 5.20 11.79 22.31
CA ARG A 53 5.99 10.61 21.92
C ARG A 53 5.13 9.34 21.90
N LEU A 54 4.32 9.16 22.94
CA LEU A 54 3.32 8.09 23.03
C LEU A 54 2.08 8.34 22.18
N ASP A 55 2.04 9.48 21.49
CA ASP A 55 0.97 9.90 20.60
C ASP A 55 -0.41 9.86 21.27
N LEU A 56 -0.45 10.35 22.51
CA LEU A 56 -1.64 10.49 23.31
C LEU A 56 -2.52 11.59 22.74
N GLY A 57 -3.83 11.40 22.91
CA GLY A 57 -4.79 12.43 22.59
C GLY A 57 -6.17 12.03 23.05
N ILE A 58 -7.04 13.02 23.13
CA ILE A 58 -8.43 12.86 23.55
C ILE A 58 -9.26 12.60 22.29
N PRO A 59 -9.72 11.36 22.06
CA PRO A 59 -10.58 11.08 20.93
C PRO A 59 -11.96 11.69 21.16
N VAL A 60 -12.39 12.55 20.23
CA VAL A 60 -13.75 13.08 20.23
C VAL A 60 -14.48 12.62 18.98
N GLY A 61 -15.61 11.97 19.17
CA GLY A 61 -16.41 11.43 18.08
C GLY A 61 -17.92 11.45 18.36
N PRO A 62 -18.71 10.79 17.49
CA PRO A 62 -20.16 10.89 17.52
C PRO A 62 -20.75 10.13 18.71
N ARG A 63 -20.05 9.14 19.28
CA ARG A 63 -20.47 8.45 20.51
C ARG A 63 -20.08 9.28 21.75
N LYS A 64 -20.98 9.35 22.72
CA LYS A 64 -20.91 10.28 23.87
C LYS A 64 -19.71 9.96 24.76
N PRO A 65 -18.73 10.88 24.96
CA PRO A 65 -18.04 10.92 26.24
C PRO A 65 -19.01 11.56 27.24
N ARG A 66 -19.41 10.82 28.28
CA ARG A 66 -20.24 11.37 29.37
C ARG A 66 -19.58 12.60 30.05
N HIS A 67 -18.28 12.81 29.82
CA HIS A 67 -17.45 13.80 30.51
C HIS A 67 -16.61 14.69 29.56
N ILE A 68 -17.17 15.12 28.42
CA ILE A 68 -16.42 15.97 27.46
C ILE A 68 -15.83 17.23 28.11
N LYS A 69 -16.55 17.85 29.05
CA LYS A 69 -16.07 19.04 29.78
C LYS A 69 -14.79 18.74 30.58
N THR A 70 -14.76 17.61 31.29
CA THR A 70 -13.61 17.17 32.08
C THR A 70 -12.40 16.84 31.20
N PHE A 71 -12.63 16.31 30.00
CA PHE A 71 -11.53 16.03 29.07
C PHE A 71 -10.98 17.31 28.45
N LEU A 72 -11.84 18.27 28.10
CA LEU A 72 -11.41 19.52 27.49
C LEU A 72 -10.58 20.40 28.43
N SER A 73 -10.68 20.24 29.76
CA SER A 73 -9.82 20.95 30.71
C SER A 73 -8.39 20.39 30.81
N CYS A 74 -8.13 19.19 30.28
CA CYS A 74 -6.77 18.63 30.21
C CYS A 74 -5.97 19.31 29.09
N SER A 75 -4.63 19.40 29.18
CA SER A 75 -3.77 20.00 28.14
C SER A 75 -3.44 19.07 26.95
N LEU A 76 -3.98 17.84 26.94
CA LEU A 76 -3.66 16.85 25.90
C LEU A 76 -4.13 17.28 24.50
N PRO A 77 -3.45 16.82 23.44
CA PRO A 77 -3.90 16.99 22.06
C PRO A 77 -5.30 16.43 21.83
N ILE A 78 -6.06 17.07 20.96
CA ILE A 78 -7.43 16.64 20.61
C ILE A 78 -7.43 15.93 19.25
N LEU A 79 -8.11 14.78 19.20
CA LEU A 79 -8.25 13.95 18.01
C LEU A 79 -9.74 13.89 17.63
N ILE A 80 -10.14 14.70 16.65
CA ILE A 80 -11.52 14.71 16.14
C ILE A 80 -11.68 13.54 15.19
N ASN A 81 -12.63 12.63 15.45
CA ASN A 81 -13.03 11.64 14.46
C ASN A 81 -14.55 11.40 14.47
N TYR A 82 -15.16 11.93 13.42
CA TYR A 82 -16.59 11.85 13.17
C TYR A 82 -16.84 11.02 11.92
N ARG A 83 -17.32 9.80 12.13
CA ARG A 83 -17.78 8.92 11.04
C ARG A 83 -19.27 8.73 11.17
N CYS A 84 -20.03 9.53 10.43
CA CYS A 84 -21.49 9.56 10.54
C CYS A 84 -22.18 8.52 9.65
N GLY A 85 -21.43 7.81 8.79
CA GLY A 85 -22.05 6.92 7.80
C GLY A 85 -23.08 7.71 6.98
N TYR A 86 -24.17 7.07 6.54
CA TYR A 86 -25.19 7.73 5.71
C TYR A 86 -26.13 8.67 6.49
N ARG A 87 -25.89 8.85 7.78
CA ARG A 87 -26.75 9.66 8.63
C ARG A 87 -26.20 11.08 8.72
N ASP A 88 -27.12 12.02 8.85
CA ASP A 88 -26.79 13.38 9.20
C ASP A 88 -26.12 13.46 10.57
N ILE A 89 -25.19 14.41 10.72
CA ILE A 89 -24.62 14.73 12.02
C ILE A 89 -25.74 15.22 12.94
N THR A 90 -25.97 14.49 14.03
CA THR A 90 -27.00 14.87 15.01
C THR A 90 -26.65 16.20 15.67
N GLY A 91 -27.65 16.96 16.11
CA GLY A 91 -27.42 18.24 16.80
C GLY A 91 -26.47 18.10 18.00
N SER A 92 -26.58 17.01 18.78
CA SER A 92 -25.67 16.73 19.90
C SER A 92 -24.24 16.39 19.48
N ALA A 93 -24.06 15.77 18.31
CA ALA A 93 -22.75 15.47 17.74
C ALA A 93 -22.07 16.77 17.25
N LEU A 94 -22.83 17.63 16.56
CA LEU A 94 -22.39 18.95 16.11
C LEU A 94 -22.04 19.88 17.28
N TRP A 95 -22.86 19.91 18.34
CA TRP A 95 -22.58 20.69 19.54
C TRP A 95 -21.25 20.28 20.20
N ARG A 96 -20.99 18.98 20.33
CA ARG A 96 -19.71 18.47 20.86
C ARG A 96 -18.53 18.87 19.99
N MET A 97 -18.70 18.80 18.68
CA MET A 97 -17.67 19.22 17.73
C MET A 97 -17.36 20.71 17.90
N ARG A 98 -18.38 21.57 17.96
CA ARG A 98 -18.21 23.00 18.25
C ARG A 98 -17.52 23.24 19.60
N ALA A 99 -17.86 22.49 20.64
CA ALA A 99 -17.21 22.60 21.94
C ALA A 99 -15.71 22.28 21.88
N VAL A 100 -15.33 21.26 21.11
CA VAL A 100 -13.91 20.93 20.85
C VAL A 100 -13.21 22.01 20.05
N LEU A 101 -13.87 22.53 19.01
CA LEU A 101 -13.28 23.51 18.09
C LEU A 101 -12.98 24.86 18.75
N LYS A 102 -13.49 25.10 19.96
CA LYS A 102 -13.03 26.20 20.82
C LYS A 102 -11.57 26.06 21.28
N HIS A 103 -11.00 24.86 21.16
CA HIS A 103 -9.62 24.53 21.49
C HIS A 103 -8.84 24.09 20.24
N CYS A 104 -9.04 24.83 19.13
CA CYS A 104 -8.43 24.57 17.83
C CYS A 104 -6.88 24.50 17.86
N ASP A 105 -6.27 25.24 18.78
CA ASP A 105 -4.85 25.24 19.09
C ASP A 105 -4.33 23.86 19.53
N ARG A 106 -5.20 23.00 20.07
CA ARG A 106 -4.85 21.64 20.52
C ARG A 106 -5.25 20.56 19.53
N VAL A 107 -5.98 20.89 18.47
CA VAL A 107 -6.47 19.89 17.51
C VAL A 107 -5.31 19.42 16.64
N ARG A 108 -4.85 18.20 16.92
CA ARG A 108 -3.73 17.58 16.22
C ARG A 108 -4.16 16.74 15.03
N ARG A 109 -5.38 16.17 15.09
CA ARG A 109 -5.92 15.31 14.03
C ARG A 109 -7.41 15.50 13.81
N ILE A 110 -7.81 15.46 12.55
CA ILE A 110 -9.20 15.49 12.12
C ILE A 110 -9.45 14.33 11.17
N SER A 111 -10.46 13.51 11.47
CA SER A 111 -10.96 12.45 10.58
C SER A 111 -12.47 12.60 10.44
N PHE A 112 -12.95 13.08 9.30
CA PHE A 112 -14.36 13.35 9.08
C PHE A 112 -14.90 12.53 7.90
N GLU A 113 -16.03 11.86 8.10
CA GLU A 113 -16.78 11.13 7.08
C GLU A 113 -18.26 11.53 7.13
N GLY A 114 -18.79 12.03 6.00
CA GLY A 114 -20.15 12.54 5.90
C GLY A 114 -20.64 12.80 4.48
N THR A 115 -21.90 13.23 4.37
CA THR A 115 -22.53 13.80 3.16
C THR A 115 -22.11 15.26 2.97
N ASP A 116 -22.43 15.87 1.83
CA ASP A 116 -22.14 17.29 1.57
C ASP A 116 -22.72 18.22 2.63
N ALA A 117 -23.97 18.01 3.01
CA ALA A 117 -24.60 18.77 4.09
C ALA A 117 -23.86 18.64 5.43
N ASN A 118 -23.25 17.48 5.71
CA ASN A 118 -22.42 17.29 6.90
C ASN A 118 -21.09 18.02 6.79
N PHE A 119 -20.46 18.03 5.61
CA PHE A 119 -19.25 18.79 5.35
C PHE A 119 -19.50 20.29 5.44
N ASP A 120 -20.62 20.80 4.91
CA ASP A 120 -21.01 22.21 5.08
C ASP A 120 -21.15 22.59 6.55
N LYS A 121 -21.82 21.75 7.35
CA LYS A 121 -21.95 21.94 8.81
C LYS A 121 -20.59 21.89 9.50
N PHE A 122 -19.70 21.00 9.06
CA PHE A 122 -18.34 20.87 9.58
C PHE A 122 -17.48 22.10 9.25
N PHE A 123 -17.43 22.51 7.99
CA PHE A 123 -16.68 23.67 7.55
C PHE A 123 -17.18 24.97 8.18
N LYS A 124 -18.50 25.15 8.30
CA LYS A 124 -19.08 26.28 9.06
C LYS A 124 -18.70 26.28 10.54
N ALA A 125 -18.48 25.11 11.14
CA ALA A 125 -18.07 25.00 12.54
C ALA A 125 -16.57 25.23 12.74
N THR A 126 -15.76 25.10 11.69
CA THR A 126 -14.29 25.14 11.71
C THR A 126 -13.74 26.47 11.16
N ASN A 127 -14.39 27.59 11.55
CA ASN A 127 -13.96 28.93 11.16
C ASN A 127 -12.77 29.44 11.99
N CYS A 128 -11.85 28.56 12.37
CA CYS A 128 -10.67 28.86 13.19
C CYS A 128 -9.44 28.11 12.64
N PRO A 129 -8.23 28.68 12.78
CA PRO A 129 -7.01 28.02 12.32
C PRO A 129 -6.69 26.81 13.20
N PHE A 130 -5.99 25.82 12.63
CA PHE A 130 -5.53 24.63 13.34
C PHE A 130 -3.99 24.56 13.34
N PRO A 131 -3.30 25.35 14.18
CA PRO A 131 -1.84 25.46 14.11
C PRO A 131 -1.15 24.11 14.35
N LEU A 132 -1.64 23.28 15.27
CA LEU A 132 -1.03 21.98 15.57
C LEU A 132 -1.57 20.81 14.71
N LEU A 133 -2.34 21.07 13.64
CA LEU A 133 -2.93 20.00 12.85
C LEU A 133 -1.88 19.25 12.03
N GLU A 134 -1.58 18.02 12.42
CA GLU A 134 -0.63 17.17 11.72
C GLU A 134 -1.28 16.20 10.74
N SER A 135 -2.54 15.84 10.97
CA SER A 135 -3.23 14.83 10.16
C SER A 135 -4.67 15.21 9.85
N LEU A 136 -5.00 15.22 8.56
CA LEU A 136 -6.34 15.45 8.06
C LEU A 136 -6.79 14.25 7.22
N SER A 137 -7.95 13.70 7.56
CA SER A 137 -8.59 12.61 6.81
C SER A 137 -10.03 12.97 6.49
N LEU A 138 -10.33 13.28 5.24
CA LEU A 138 -11.68 13.58 4.76
C LEU A 138 -12.18 12.43 3.88
N ARG A 139 -13.35 11.89 4.21
CA ARG A 139 -14.01 10.86 3.40
C ARG A 139 -15.40 11.34 2.99
N PHE A 140 -15.52 11.64 1.71
CA PHE A 140 -16.77 12.07 1.11
C PHE A 140 -17.64 10.88 0.76
N LYS A 141 -18.93 11.13 0.58
CA LYS A 141 -19.90 10.12 0.14
C LYS A 141 -20.20 10.32 -1.33
N HIS A 142 -20.58 9.23 -2.01
CA HIS A 142 -20.87 9.10 -3.45
C HIS A 142 -21.03 10.39 -4.25
N CYS A 143 -20.19 10.56 -5.28
CA CYS A 143 -20.29 11.57 -6.33
C CYS A 143 -20.41 13.04 -5.87
N SER A 144 -20.12 13.33 -4.62
CA SER A 144 -20.05 14.70 -4.15
C SER A 144 -18.82 15.42 -4.69
N HIS A 145 -19.00 16.69 -4.99
CA HIS A 145 -17.94 17.64 -5.29
C HIS A 145 -17.80 18.60 -4.10
N PRO A 146 -17.29 18.11 -2.97
CA PRO A 146 -17.20 18.91 -1.76
C PRO A 146 -16.38 20.17 -2.04
N LYS A 147 -16.98 21.32 -1.78
CA LYS A 147 -16.26 22.60 -1.78
C LYS A 147 -15.54 22.70 -0.45
N ILE A 148 -14.26 22.34 -0.45
CA ILE A 148 -13.39 22.61 0.70
C ILE A 148 -13.12 24.11 0.66
N PRO A 149 -13.50 24.88 1.69
CA PRO A 149 -13.25 26.32 1.69
C PRO A 149 -11.76 26.58 1.57
N ASP A 150 -11.38 27.54 0.72
CA ASP A 150 -9.98 27.95 0.56
C ASP A 150 -9.37 28.44 1.88
N THR A 151 -10.21 28.85 2.83
CA THR A 151 -9.84 29.33 4.15
C THR A 151 -9.67 28.24 5.21
N PHE A 152 -10.08 26.99 4.96
CA PHE A 152 -10.17 25.95 6.00
C PHE A 152 -8.84 25.64 6.72
N LEU A 153 -7.70 25.84 6.03
CA LEU A 153 -6.36 25.75 6.62
C LEU A 153 -5.56 27.04 6.47
N ARG A 154 -6.15 28.13 5.98
CA ARG A 154 -5.43 29.41 5.92
C ARG A 154 -5.40 30.00 7.33
N GLY A 155 -4.29 29.78 8.02
CA GLY A 155 -3.89 30.66 9.12
C GLY A 155 -3.45 32.02 8.58
N PRO A 156 -3.30 33.03 9.47
CA PRO A 156 -2.69 34.31 9.10
C PRO A 156 -1.31 34.10 8.48
N ASP A 157 -0.56 33.09 8.94
CA ASP A 157 0.73 32.69 8.40
C ASP A 157 0.68 31.25 7.86
N LEU A 158 0.70 31.12 6.53
CA LEU A 158 0.68 29.80 5.85
C LEU A 158 1.93 28.95 6.15
N SER A 159 3.02 29.59 6.56
CA SER A 159 4.29 28.95 6.93
C SER A 159 4.17 28.03 8.14
N ASP A 160 3.12 28.17 8.95
CA ASP A 160 2.95 27.47 10.23
C ASP A 160 2.06 26.22 10.13
N LEU A 161 1.69 25.79 8.93
CA LEU A 161 0.90 24.58 8.78
C LEU A 161 1.75 23.33 9.06
N HIS A 162 1.55 22.73 10.23
CA HIS A 162 2.17 21.48 10.64
C HIS A 162 1.58 20.23 9.96
N LEU A 163 0.77 20.38 8.92
CA LEU A 163 0.08 19.26 8.26
C LEU A 163 1.09 18.35 7.55
N ARG A 164 1.25 17.13 8.06
CA ARG A 164 2.17 16.13 7.51
C ARG A 164 1.48 14.99 6.77
N ARG A 165 0.21 14.73 7.12
CA ARG A 165 -0.54 13.57 6.64
C ARG A 165 -1.90 14.01 6.12
N LEU A 166 -2.13 13.81 4.82
CA LEU A 166 -3.41 14.09 4.18
C LEU A 166 -4.01 12.83 3.58
N LYS A 167 -5.26 12.56 3.92
CA LYS A 167 -6.04 11.47 3.35
C LYS A 167 -7.37 11.99 2.84
N MET A 168 -7.63 11.85 1.56
CA MET A 168 -8.88 12.25 0.95
C MET A 168 -9.46 11.07 0.19
N LYS A 169 -10.73 10.75 0.43
CA LYS A 169 -11.40 9.65 -0.25
C LYS A 169 -12.65 10.10 -0.97
N LEU A 170 -12.82 9.58 -2.19
CA LEU A 170 -13.95 9.83 -3.08
C LEU A 170 -13.99 11.31 -3.49
N VAL A 171 -12.84 11.84 -3.94
CA VAL A 171 -12.69 13.24 -4.34
C VAL A 171 -12.52 13.41 -5.84
N SER A 172 -12.90 14.59 -6.33
CA SER A 172 -12.41 15.08 -7.61
C SER A 172 -11.09 15.79 -7.45
N LEU A 173 -10.12 15.52 -8.34
CA LEU A 173 -8.85 16.24 -8.31
C LEU A 173 -9.07 17.74 -8.52
N THR A 174 -10.00 18.12 -9.40
CA THR A 174 -10.36 19.52 -9.64
C THR A 174 -10.93 20.23 -8.41
N SER A 175 -11.64 19.52 -7.53
CA SER A 175 -12.24 20.12 -6.33
C SER A 175 -11.24 20.26 -5.17
N VAL A 176 -10.12 19.53 -5.23
CA VAL A 176 -9.12 19.53 -4.15
C VAL A 176 -7.77 20.10 -4.58
N SER A 177 -7.56 20.42 -5.86
CA SER A 177 -6.27 20.92 -6.36
C SER A 177 -5.82 22.20 -5.66
N GLY A 178 -6.70 23.20 -5.52
CA GLY A 178 -6.39 24.43 -4.79
C GLY A 178 -5.99 24.18 -3.34
N PHE A 179 -6.62 23.19 -2.71
CA PHE A 179 -6.27 22.75 -1.36
C PHE A 179 -4.93 21.98 -1.33
N LEU A 180 -4.66 21.12 -2.31
CA LEU A 180 -3.40 20.37 -2.39
C LEU A 180 -2.20 21.29 -2.66
N LEU A 181 -2.40 22.34 -3.45
CA LEU A 181 -1.36 23.33 -3.76
C LEU A 181 -0.96 24.19 -2.55
N SER A 182 -1.83 24.31 -1.53
CA SER A 182 -1.49 25.06 -0.31
C SER A 182 -0.79 24.24 0.77
N VAL A 183 -0.71 22.91 0.62
CA VAL A 183 -0.15 21.99 1.63
C VAL A 183 1.18 21.39 1.18
N THR A 184 2.23 22.23 1.17
CA THR A 184 3.56 21.87 0.64
C THR A 184 4.40 21.01 1.59
N ALA A 185 4.11 21.04 2.89
CA ALA A 185 4.87 20.36 3.94
C ALA A 185 4.49 18.87 4.16
N LEU A 186 3.68 18.30 3.26
CA LEU A 186 3.18 16.93 3.36
C LEU A 186 4.31 15.89 3.26
N THR A 187 4.17 14.84 4.07
CA THR A 187 5.03 13.65 4.04
C THR A 187 4.27 12.41 3.61
N HIS A 188 2.95 12.37 3.83
CA HIS A 188 2.09 11.27 3.41
C HIS A 188 0.84 11.83 2.74
N LEU A 189 0.56 11.34 1.54
CA LEU A 189 -0.61 11.69 0.77
C LEU A 189 -1.36 10.41 0.38
N THR A 190 -2.63 10.32 0.75
CA THR A 190 -3.53 9.27 0.29
C THR A 190 -4.72 9.88 -0.45
N LEU A 191 -4.88 9.58 -1.73
CA LEU A 191 -6.01 10.05 -2.54
C LEU A 191 -6.79 8.87 -3.12
N LEU A 192 -8.11 8.85 -2.91
CA LEU A 192 -9.03 8.01 -3.69
C LEU A 192 -9.85 8.91 -4.61
N ILE A 193 -9.51 8.91 -5.89
CA ILE A 193 -10.06 9.74 -6.95
C ILE A 193 -11.12 8.92 -7.71
N ASN A 194 -12.35 9.42 -7.74
CA ASN A 194 -13.50 8.77 -8.38
C ASN A 194 -14.06 9.53 -9.59
N THR A 195 -13.45 10.64 -9.99
CA THR A 195 -13.88 11.47 -11.12
C THR A 195 -12.92 11.32 -12.31
N PRO A 196 -13.34 11.75 -13.53
CA PRO A 196 -12.48 11.73 -14.69
C PRO A 196 -11.16 12.44 -14.45
N PHE A 197 -10.07 11.69 -14.61
CA PHE A 197 -8.73 12.24 -14.69
C PHE A 197 -8.54 12.81 -16.10
N SER A 198 -8.56 14.14 -16.22
CA SER A 198 -8.22 14.84 -17.46
C SER A 198 -6.83 15.47 -17.34
N PRO A 199 -5.81 14.93 -18.06
CA PRO A 199 -4.44 15.43 -17.98
C PRO A 199 -4.24 16.83 -18.57
N SER A 200 -5.20 17.38 -19.32
CA SER A 200 -5.07 18.67 -20.03
C SER A 200 -5.41 19.91 -19.19
N SER A 201 -5.78 19.73 -17.92
CA SER A 201 -6.11 20.86 -17.05
C SER A 201 -4.89 21.31 -16.24
N GLY A 202 -4.70 22.62 -16.05
CA GLY A 202 -3.71 23.19 -15.10
C GLY A 202 -3.88 22.74 -13.64
N THR A 203 -4.84 21.85 -13.38
CA THR A 203 -5.12 21.14 -12.13
C THR A 203 -4.62 19.68 -12.19
N SER A 204 -3.44 19.45 -12.75
CA SER A 204 -2.86 18.12 -12.82
C SER A 204 -2.36 17.66 -11.44
N LEU A 205 -2.37 16.34 -11.20
CA LEU A 205 -1.83 15.78 -9.96
C LEU A 205 -0.33 16.03 -9.86
N LEU A 206 0.38 16.04 -11.00
CA LEU A 206 1.81 16.33 -11.08
C LEU A 206 2.11 17.75 -10.56
N THR A 207 1.32 18.75 -10.95
CA THR A 207 1.45 20.12 -10.44
C THR A 207 1.29 20.20 -8.93
N CYS A 208 0.35 19.41 -8.36
CA CYS A 208 0.18 19.34 -6.91
C CYS A 208 1.40 18.67 -6.24
N LEU A 209 1.90 17.58 -6.80
CA LEU A 209 3.05 16.83 -6.27
C LEU A 209 4.35 17.64 -6.33
N GLN A 210 4.51 18.51 -7.32
CA GLN A 210 5.66 19.41 -7.45
C GLN A 210 5.82 20.34 -6.24
N GLY A 211 4.71 20.74 -5.61
CA GLY A 211 4.72 21.52 -4.38
C GLY A 211 5.06 20.72 -3.12
N MET A 212 5.32 19.41 -3.20
CA MET A 212 5.48 18.52 -2.05
C MET A 212 6.87 17.85 -1.98
N PRO A 213 7.97 18.61 -1.89
CA PRO A 213 9.32 18.06 -1.90
C PRO A 213 9.65 17.17 -0.68
N SER A 214 8.80 17.20 0.35
CA SER A 214 8.95 16.38 1.56
C SER A 214 8.15 15.08 1.53
N LEU A 215 7.46 14.77 0.44
CA LEU A 215 6.59 13.61 0.32
C LEU A 215 7.40 12.31 0.38
N ARG A 216 7.04 11.42 1.32
CA ARG A 216 7.69 10.12 1.56
C ARG A 216 6.81 8.93 1.20
N CYS A 217 5.49 9.12 1.27
CA CYS A 217 4.49 8.08 1.02
C CYS A 217 3.38 8.66 0.14
N LEU A 218 3.13 8.03 -1.00
CA LEU A 218 2.07 8.39 -1.95
C LEU A 218 1.19 7.18 -2.19
N ASP A 219 -0.05 7.23 -1.74
CA ASP A 219 -1.08 6.19 -1.92
C ASP A 219 -2.20 6.74 -2.81
N LEU A 220 -2.31 6.21 -4.01
CA LEU A 220 -3.26 6.65 -5.02
C LEU A 220 -4.22 5.52 -5.38
N THR A 221 -5.52 5.80 -5.34
CA THR A 221 -6.55 4.93 -5.90
C THR A 221 -7.35 5.71 -6.93
N ILE A 222 -7.29 5.33 -8.20
CA ILE A 222 -8.00 5.99 -9.31
C ILE A 222 -8.99 5.00 -9.92
N THR A 223 -10.27 5.17 -9.64
CA THR A 223 -11.32 4.21 -10.05
C THR A 223 -12.03 4.58 -11.35
N TYR A 224 -11.76 5.75 -11.93
CA TYR A 224 -12.52 6.25 -13.07
C TYR A 224 -12.06 5.67 -14.42
N LYS A 225 -13.03 5.45 -15.32
CA LYS A 225 -12.83 4.95 -16.68
C LYS A 225 -12.81 6.09 -17.72
N SER A 226 -11.79 6.94 -17.71
CA SER A 226 -11.54 7.84 -18.86
C SER A 226 -10.65 7.10 -19.85
N ARG A 227 -10.84 7.34 -21.14
CA ARG A 227 -9.87 6.98 -22.18
C ARG A 227 -9.02 8.23 -22.38
N PRO A 228 -7.97 8.47 -21.56
CA PRO A 228 -7.13 9.63 -21.79
C PRO A 228 -6.51 9.50 -23.18
N SER A 229 -6.53 10.58 -23.95
CA SER A 229 -5.51 10.84 -24.96
C SER A 229 -4.40 11.57 -24.20
N PRO A 230 -3.37 10.88 -23.68
CA PRO A 230 -2.46 11.51 -22.74
C PRO A 230 -1.44 12.33 -23.55
N PRO A 231 -1.38 13.66 -23.37
CA PRO A 231 -0.16 14.38 -23.73
C PRO A 231 0.96 13.86 -22.83
N THR A 232 2.11 13.52 -23.42
CA THR A 232 3.31 13.20 -22.66
C THR A 232 3.66 14.39 -21.76
N PRO A 233 3.80 14.21 -20.44
CA PRO A 233 4.25 15.28 -19.56
C PRO A 233 5.56 15.86 -20.07
N LYS A 234 5.63 17.20 -20.21
CA LYS A 234 6.87 17.87 -20.65
C LYS A 234 7.92 17.91 -19.54
N ASP A 235 7.46 18.01 -18.29
CA ASP A 235 8.31 18.18 -17.13
C ASP A 235 8.21 16.96 -16.20
N VAL A 236 9.36 16.56 -15.65
CA VAL A 236 9.46 15.49 -14.66
C VAL A 236 9.55 16.12 -13.27
N VAL A 237 8.64 15.72 -12.38
CA VAL A 237 8.60 16.18 -10.99
C VAL A 237 9.53 15.35 -10.12
N PRO A 238 10.60 15.92 -9.55
CA PRO A 238 11.51 15.19 -8.68
C PRO A 238 10.90 15.01 -7.28
N LEU A 239 10.61 13.76 -6.93
CA LEU A 239 10.13 13.35 -5.60
C LEU A 239 11.25 12.61 -4.86
N SER A 240 12.35 13.31 -4.60
CA SER A 240 13.59 12.74 -4.07
C SER A 240 13.47 12.04 -2.71
N LYS A 241 12.43 12.35 -1.92
CA LYS A 241 12.18 11.71 -0.61
C LYS A 241 11.10 10.62 -0.67
N LEU A 242 10.50 10.36 -1.83
CA LEU A 242 9.44 9.39 -1.98
C LEU A 242 10.01 7.97 -1.83
N SER A 243 9.73 7.38 -0.68
CA SER A 243 10.20 6.03 -0.31
C SER A 243 9.15 4.94 -0.51
N SER A 244 7.86 5.33 -0.53
CA SER A 244 6.73 4.40 -0.63
C SER A 244 5.69 4.92 -1.61
N PHE A 245 5.35 4.09 -2.60
CA PHE A 245 4.38 4.36 -3.64
C PHE A 245 3.37 3.21 -3.73
N HIS A 246 2.12 3.49 -3.38
CA HIS A 246 1.01 2.58 -3.55
C HIS A 246 0.06 3.13 -4.62
N TYR A 247 -0.31 2.28 -5.57
CA TYR A 247 -1.21 2.64 -6.65
C TYR A 247 -2.28 1.57 -6.83
N VAL A 248 -3.53 1.99 -7.00
CA VAL A 248 -4.65 1.14 -7.36
C VAL A 248 -5.42 1.80 -8.50
N GLY A 249 -5.44 1.23 -9.70
CA GLY A 249 -6.11 1.87 -10.83
C GLY A 249 -5.87 1.22 -12.18
N ARG A 250 -6.13 1.96 -13.25
CA ARG A 250 -5.82 1.54 -14.62
C ARG A 250 -4.33 1.78 -14.93
N CYS A 251 -3.72 0.92 -15.75
CA CYS A 251 -2.34 1.05 -16.22
C CYS A 251 -2.06 2.35 -16.97
N VAL A 252 -2.99 2.84 -17.80
CA VAL A 252 -2.82 4.10 -18.55
C VAL A 252 -2.61 5.32 -17.66
N ASN A 253 -3.28 5.38 -16.51
CA ASN A 253 -3.12 6.48 -15.56
C ASN A 253 -1.80 6.35 -14.80
N LEU A 254 -1.36 5.11 -14.52
CA LEU A 254 -0.07 4.84 -13.90
C LEU A 254 1.07 5.27 -14.82
N ASP A 255 1.02 4.90 -16.10
CA ASP A 255 2.06 5.24 -17.07
C ASP A 255 2.19 6.76 -17.22
N PHE A 256 1.07 7.48 -17.27
CA PHE A 256 1.06 8.94 -17.25
C PHE A 256 1.74 9.52 -15.99
N LEU A 257 1.43 8.97 -14.81
CA LEU A 257 2.06 9.42 -13.56
C LEU A 257 3.57 9.14 -13.58
N MET A 258 3.98 7.94 -14.00
CA MET A 258 5.39 7.53 -14.07
C MET A 258 6.19 8.28 -15.13
N ALA A 259 5.54 8.77 -16.19
CA ALA A 259 6.17 9.66 -17.15
C ALA A 259 6.55 11.01 -16.52
N GLY A 260 5.72 11.51 -15.60
CA GLY A 260 5.84 12.83 -15.01
C GLY A 260 6.48 12.89 -13.62
N ILE A 261 6.90 11.77 -13.02
CA ILE A 261 7.60 11.75 -11.72
C ILE A 261 8.94 11.02 -11.81
N SER A 262 9.90 11.45 -11.00
CA SER A 262 11.14 10.70 -10.70
C SER A 262 11.24 10.51 -9.19
N ALA A 263 11.57 9.30 -8.74
CA ALA A 263 11.56 8.93 -7.33
C ALA A 263 12.80 8.07 -6.98
N PRO A 264 14.00 8.66 -6.93
CA PRO A 264 15.24 7.90 -6.75
C PRO A 264 15.35 7.20 -5.38
N SER A 265 14.64 7.68 -4.35
CA SER A 265 14.65 7.05 -3.01
C SER A 265 13.59 5.97 -2.83
N LEU A 266 12.95 5.51 -3.90
CA LEU A 266 11.83 4.60 -3.84
C LEU A 266 12.28 3.20 -3.45
N ARG A 267 11.68 2.66 -2.39
CA ARG A 267 11.99 1.32 -1.83
C ARG A 267 10.76 0.43 -1.79
N ASP A 268 9.60 1.03 -1.54
CA ASP A 268 8.34 0.32 -1.40
C ASP A 268 7.40 0.68 -2.55
N VAL A 269 7.10 -0.30 -3.40
CA VAL A 269 6.16 -0.13 -4.51
C VAL A 269 5.09 -1.20 -4.40
N ASN A 270 3.83 -0.79 -4.38
CA ASN A 270 2.70 -1.71 -4.40
C ASN A 270 1.67 -1.23 -5.43
N ILE A 271 1.48 -2.00 -6.49
CA ILE A 271 0.65 -1.59 -7.62
C ILE A 271 -0.46 -2.60 -7.85
N ARG A 272 -1.71 -2.18 -7.79
CA ARG A 272 -2.88 -2.98 -8.10
C ARG A 272 -3.63 -2.47 -9.33
N PHE A 273 -3.84 -3.35 -10.31
CA PHE A 273 -4.52 -2.97 -11.55
C PHE A 273 -5.99 -3.38 -11.58
N PHE A 274 -6.83 -2.55 -12.20
CA PHE A 274 -8.24 -2.87 -12.46
C PHE A 274 -8.43 -3.47 -13.86
N ASN A 275 -8.79 -4.76 -13.92
CA ASN A 275 -9.66 -5.43 -14.91
C ASN A 275 -9.51 -5.10 -16.41
N GLU A 276 -8.33 -4.71 -16.88
CA GLU A 276 -8.14 -4.28 -18.27
C GLU A 276 -6.84 -4.79 -18.87
N ILE A 277 -6.86 -4.95 -20.19
CA ILE A 277 -5.70 -5.29 -21.01
C ILE A 277 -4.62 -4.25 -20.76
N TRP A 278 -3.45 -4.72 -20.36
CA TRP A 278 -2.26 -3.89 -20.22
C TRP A 278 -1.84 -3.40 -21.62
N PRO A 279 -1.81 -2.08 -21.89
CA PRO A 279 -1.07 -1.55 -23.02
C PRO A 279 0.41 -1.46 -22.64
N PRO A 280 1.35 -1.64 -23.59
CA PRO A 280 2.77 -1.52 -23.31
C PRO A 280 3.10 -0.24 -22.53
N THR A 281 3.52 -0.38 -21.28
CA THR A 281 3.91 0.75 -20.42
C THR A 281 5.37 1.08 -20.68
N VAL A 282 5.65 2.28 -21.18
CA VAL A 282 7.01 2.72 -21.50
C VAL A 282 7.74 3.17 -20.23
N HIS A 283 7.02 3.66 -19.22
CA HIS A 283 7.62 4.34 -18.08
C HIS A 283 7.80 3.46 -16.85
N LEU A 284 6.99 2.40 -16.70
CA LEU A 284 7.11 1.46 -15.59
C LEU A 284 8.50 0.80 -15.49
N PRO A 285 9.12 0.31 -16.58
CA PRO A 285 10.46 -0.27 -16.50
C PRO A 285 11.46 0.74 -15.93
N ARG A 286 11.50 1.96 -16.46
CA ARG A 286 12.39 3.03 -15.97
C ARG A 286 12.21 3.25 -14.46
N PHE A 287 10.95 3.42 -14.04
CA PHE A 287 10.60 3.70 -12.66
C PHE A 287 11.04 2.60 -11.68
N ILE A 288 10.94 1.32 -12.07
CA ILE A 288 11.38 0.20 -11.22
C ILE A 288 12.90 0.04 -11.25
N ASN A 289 13.53 0.31 -12.39
CA ASN A 289 14.98 0.18 -12.53
C ASN A 289 15.77 1.24 -11.75
N GLU A 290 15.14 2.38 -11.44
CA GLU A 290 15.69 3.40 -10.52
C GLU A 290 15.80 2.91 -9.08
N MET A 291 15.13 1.82 -8.69
CA MET A 291 15.26 1.26 -7.34
C MET A 291 16.64 0.60 -7.17
N GLU A 292 17.40 1.00 -6.16
CA GLU A 292 18.77 0.48 -5.92
C GLU A 292 18.81 -0.95 -5.37
N GLU A 293 17.66 -1.55 -5.04
CA GLU A 293 17.59 -2.87 -4.43
C GLU A 293 17.89 -4.01 -5.42
N CYS A 294 18.64 -5.00 -4.93
CA CYS A 294 18.85 -6.29 -5.57
C CYS A 294 17.87 -7.33 -5.01
N TYR A 295 17.26 -8.09 -5.91
CA TYR A 295 16.28 -9.12 -5.55
C TYR A 295 16.85 -10.49 -5.82
N HIS A 296 16.78 -11.35 -4.81
CA HIS A 296 17.26 -12.73 -4.89
C HIS A 296 16.15 -13.68 -5.33
N ALA A 297 14.91 -13.40 -4.92
CA ALA A 297 13.77 -14.25 -5.27
C ALA A 297 12.59 -13.46 -5.84
N VAL A 298 11.74 -14.16 -6.59
CA VAL A 298 10.45 -13.66 -7.06
C VAL A 298 9.36 -14.58 -6.60
N HIS A 299 8.34 -14.01 -5.96
CA HIS A 299 7.16 -14.72 -5.52
C HIS A 299 6.00 -14.44 -6.47
N VAL A 300 5.56 -15.48 -7.16
CA VAL A 300 4.37 -15.53 -7.98
C VAL A 300 3.28 -16.21 -7.16
N SER A 301 2.14 -15.56 -6.96
CA SER A 301 1.02 -16.23 -6.29
C SER A 301 -0.33 -15.92 -6.92
N PHE A 302 -1.21 -16.91 -6.89
CA PHE A 302 -2.60 -16.81 -7.30
C PHE A 302 -3.46 -16.97 -6.07
N LYS A 303 -4.20 -15.92 -5.68
CA LYS A 303 -5.02 -15.94 -4.47
C LYS A 303 -6.31 -15.20 -4.72
N ASN A 304 -7.45 -15.82 -4.41
CA ASN A 304 -8.77 -15.24 -4.63
C ASN A 304 -8.99 -14.77 -6.08
N GLY A 305 -8.39 -15.48 -7.05
CA GLY A 305 -8.42 -15.08 -8.45
C GLY A 305 -7.60 -13.83 -8.79
N ASP A 306 -6.73 -13.30 -7.93
CA ASP A 306 -5.79 -12.23 -8.29
C ASP A 306 -4.40 -12.85 -8.62
N PHE A 307 -3.71 -12.32 -9.64
CA PHE A 307 -2.30 -12.64 -9.89
C PHE A 307 -1.42 -11.66 -9.12
N HIS A 308 -0.52 -12.20 -8.30
CA HIS A 308 0.44 -11.44 -7.53
C HIS A 308 1.85 -11.79 -7.98
N LEU A 309 2.67 -10.76 -8.13
CA LEU A 309 4.07 -10.86 -8.47
C LEU A 309 4.84 -9.94 -7.55
N SER A 310 5.69 -10.49 -6.70
CA SER A 310 6.47 -9.72 -5.73
C SER A 310 7.94 -10.07 -5.83
N LEU A 311 8.82 -9.09 -5.69
CA LEU A 311 10.26 -9.33 -5.57
C LEU A 311 10.62 -9.47 -4.07
N LEU A 312 11.65 -10.25 -3.78
CA LEU A 312 12.13 -10.54 -2.43
C LEU A 312 13.62 -10.25 -2.32
N THR A 313 13.99 -9.50 -1.29
CA THR A 313 15.40 -9.27 -0.91
C THR A 313 15.90 -10.43 -0.02
N GLN A 314 17.22 -10.61 0.06
CA GLN A 314 17.84 -11.70 0.84
C GLN A 314 17.56 -11.60 2.35
N SER A 315 17.36 -10.38 2.88
CA SER A 315 17.20 -10.12 4.31
C SER A 315 15.75 -10.23 4.81
N GLU A 316 14.77 -10.36 3.92
CA GLU A 316 13.37 -10.18 4.31
C GLU A 316 12.66 -11.50 4.65
N CYS A 317 12.07 -11.53 5.85
CA CYS A 317 10.95 -12.42 6.14
C CYS A 317 9.81 -12.18 5.12
N ILE A 318 9.09 -13.26 4.79
CA ILE A 318 7.97 -13.33 3.83
C ILE A 318 6.91 -12.21 4.03
N ASN A 319 6.82 -11.61 5.22
CA ASN A 319 5.85 -10.55 5.51
C ASN A 319 6.18 -9.17 4.92
N ARG A 320 7.32 -8.98 4.23
CA ARG A 320 7.74 -7.68 3.66
C ARG A 320 8.07 -7.71 2.16
N CYS A 321 7.44 -8.56 1.35
CA CYS A 321 7.70 -8.62 -0.09
C CYS A 321 7.55 -7.25 -0.80
N LYS A 322 8.63 -6.71 -1.38
CA LYS A 322 8.65 -5.43 -2.09
C LYS A 322 9.68 -5.44 -3.23
N PRO A 323 9.38 -4.81 -4.37
CA PRO A 323 8.09 -4.30 -4.83
C PRO A 323 7.05 -5.42 -5.05
N CYS A 324 5.77 -5.06 -4.95
CA CYS A 324 4.62 -5.96 -5.10
C CYS A 324 3.68 -5.46 -6.22
N PHE A 325 3.39 -6.31 -7.18
CA PHE A 325 2.46 -6.06 -8.28
C PHE A 325 1.29 -7.02 -8.15
N LYS A 326 0.07 -6.48 -8.24
CA LYS A 326 -1.19 -7.20 -8.12
C LYS A 326 -2.04 -6.91 -9.33
N LEU A 327 -2.37 -7.91 -10.11
CA LEU A 327 -3.40 -7.82 -11.13
C LEU A 327 -4.72 -8.26 -10.49
N GLY A 328 -5.73 -7.39 -10.55
CA GLY A 328 -7.09 -7.68 -10.07
C GLY A 328 -7.74 -8.86 -10.81
N PRO A 329 -9.02 -9.16 -10.52
CA PRO A 329 -9.57 -10.49 -10.69
C PRO A 329 -9.40 -11.06 -12.11
N PHE A 330 -8.83 -12.26 -12.14
CA PHE A 330 -8.20 -12.98 -13.25
C PHE A 330 -9.12 -13.28 -14.44
N LEU A 331 -10.44 -13.31 -14.24
CA LEU A 331 -11.40 -13.50 -15.34
C LEU A 331 -11.25 -12.46 -16.48
N LYS A 332 -10.43 -11.42 -16.28
CA LYS A 332 -10.09 -10.40 -17.28
C LYS A 332 -8.59 -10.19 -17.50
N CYS A 333 -7.72 -10.95 -16.82
CA CYS A 333 -6.27 -10.83 -17.01
C CYS A 333 -5.83 -11.66 -18.22
N SER A 334 -5.28 -11.02 -19.25
CA SER A 334 -4.72 -11.74 -20.39
C SER A 334 -3.30 -12.24 -20.08
N SER A 335 -2.92 -13.36 -20.69
CA SER A 335 -1.51 -13.83 -20.78
C SER A 335 -0.57 -12.67 -21.07
N GLU A 336 -0.95 -11.86 -22.05
CA GLU A 336 -0.20 -10.73 -22.56
C GLU A 336 0.05 -9.67 -21.48
N SER A 337 -0.89 -9.43 -20.57
CA SER A 337 -0.69 -8.47 -19.47
C SER A 337 0.40 -8.93 -18.48
N ILE A 338 0.44 -10.24 -18.18
CA ILE A 338 1.48 -10.83 -17.33
C ILE A 338 2.83 -10.80 -18.05
N ILE A 339 2.86 -11.08 -19.34
CA ILE A 339 4.08 -10.99 -20.17
C ILE A 339 4.60 -9.55 -20.24
N GLN A 340 3.72 -8.55 -20.30
CA GLN A 340 4.13 -7.15 -20.34
C GLN A 340 4.68 -6.67 -19.00
N ILE A 341 4.05 -7.02 -17.87
CA ILE A 341 4.59 -6.71 -16.53
C ILE A 341 5.95 -7.38 -16.34
N SER A 342 6.05 -8.66 -16.67
CA SER A 342 7.33 -9.37 -16.57
C SER A 342 8.39 -8.80 -17.51
N GLY A 343 7.99 -8.31 -18.69
CA GLY A 343 8.84 -7.53 -19.57
C GLY A 343 9.35 -6.25 -18.92
N ALA A 344 8.48 -5.49 -18.24
CA ALA A 344 8.87 -4.28 -17.53
C ALA A 344 9.83 -4.54 -16.36
N LEU A 345 9.76 -5.72 -15.77
CA LEU A 345 10.62 -6.19 -14.68
C LEU A 345 11.87 -6.95 -15.15
N SER A 346 12.04 -7.14 -16.46
CA SER A 346 13.03 -8.06 -17.01
C SER A 346 14.46 -7.80 -16.53
N MET A 347 14.89 -6.54 -16.42
CA MET A 347 16.23 -6.22 -15.90
C MET A 347 16.43 -6.71 -14.47
N LYS A 348 15.42 -6.54 -13.60
CA LYS A 348 15.45 -7.04 -12.21
C LYS A 348 15.42 -8.56 -12.14
N PHE A 349 14.79 -9.24 -13.09
CA PHE A 349 14.75 -10.70 -13.14
C PHE A 349 16.08 -11.35 -13.51
N THR A 350 17.00 -10.62 -14.14
CA THR A 350 18.32 -11.17 -14.50
C THR A 350 19.17 -11.55 -13.28
N THR A 351 18.91 -10.98 -12.10
CA THR A 351 19.64 -11.29 -10.86
C THR A 351 18.94 -12.29 -9.97
N VAL A 352 17.71 -12.69 -10.32
CA VAL A 352 16.88 -13.57 -9.50
C VAL A 352 17.42 -15.00 -9.60
N GLU A 353 17.65 -15.61 -8.45
CA GLU A 353 18.14 -16.98 -8.33
C GLU A 353 17.03 -17.94 -7.88
N GLU A 354 15.91 -17.43 -7.35
CA GLU A 354 14.83 -18.24 -6.82
C GLU A 354 13.44 -17.78 -7.31
N LEU A 355 12.62 -18.72 -7.77
CA LEU A 355 11.20 -18.51 -8.05
C LEU A 355 10.36 -19.22 -7.01
N ARG A 356 9.43 -18.50 -6.37
CA ARG A 356 8.43 -19.07 -5.47
C ARG A 356 7.07 -19.03 -6.13
N PHE A 357 6.35 -20.13 -6.04
CA PHE A 357 4.98 -20.24 -6.52
C PHE A 357 4.04 -20.55 -5.37
N ALA A 358 2.96 -19.78 -5.22
CA ALA A 358 1.87 -20.12 -4.32
C ALA A 358 0.54 -20.12 -5.07
N PHE A 359 -0.10 -21.28 -5.15
CA PHE A 359 -1.42 -21.41 -5.77
C PHE A 359 -2.47 -21.64 -4.68
N ASP A 360 -3.68 -21.14 -4.91
CA ASP A 360 -4.84 -21.51 -4.10
C ASP A 360 -5.36 -22.88 -4.56
N VAL A 361 -5.94 -23.67 -3.65
CA VAL A 361 -6.35 -25.07 -3.90
C VAL A 361 -7.48 -25.17 -4.93
N TYR A 362 -8.22 -24.08 -5.14
CA TYR A 362 -9.41 -24.04 -6.00
C TYR A 362 -9.12 -23.56 -7.44
N ASP A 363 -7.85 -23.29 -7.74
CA ASP A 363 -7.43 -22.51 -8.89
C ASP A 363 -6.81 -23.40 -9.99
N ASN A 364 -7.58 -24.40 -10.49
CA ASN A 364 -7.17 -25.22 -11.66
C ASN A 364 -7.29 -24.48 -13.00
N VAL A 365 -7.91 -23.30 -13.01
CA VAL A 365 -8.19 -22.53 -14.24
C VAL A 365 -6.93 -21.85 -14.80
N PHE A 366 -5.81 -21.82 -14.07
CA PHE A 366 -4.71 -20.88 -14.31
C PHE A 366 -3.65 -21.42 -15.28
N GLU A 367 -3.59 -22.73 -15.47
CA GLU A 367 -2.60 -23.37 -16.35
C GLU A 367 -2.79 -23.01 -17.84
N ILE A 368 -4.01 -22.61 -18.22
CA ILE A 368 -4.37 -22.42 -19.64
C ILE A 368 -4.03 -21.00 -20.14
N PHE A 369 -3.95 -20.01 -19.25
CA PHE A 369 -3.98 -18.60 -19.68
C PHE A 369 -2.66 -17.87 -19.58
N ILE A 370 -1.59 -18.48 -19.07
CA ILE A 370 -0.29 -17.79 -18.98
C ILE A 370 0.64 -18.46 -19.97
N ALA A 371 1.30 -17.64 -20.80
CA ALA A 371 2.40 -18.10 -21.64
C ALA A 371 3.63 -18.36 -20.76
N TRP A 372 3.56 -19.39 -19.91
CA TRP A 372 4.51 -19.64 -18.83
C TRP A 372 5.95 -19.74 -19.33
N ARG A 373 6.16 -20.38 -20.48
CA ARG A 373 7.48 -20.43 -21.11
C ARG A 373 8.06 -19.04 -21.36
N ARG A 374 7.30 -18.13 -21.98
CA ARG A 374 7.71 -16.73 -22.23
C ARG A 374 7.96 -15.97 -20.93
N PHE A 375 7.21 -16.28 -19.88
CA PHE A 375 7.42 -15.71 -18.55
C PHE A 375 8.72 -16.22 -17.91
N LEU A 376 8.92 -17.54 -17.86
CA LEU A 376 10.09 -18.20 -17.26
C LEU A 376 11.40 -17.88 -18.01
N GLN A 377 11.35 -17.66 -19.32
CA GLN A 377 12.50 -17.20 -20.12
C GLN A 377 13.10 -15.87 -19.64
N ARG A 378 12.37 -15.08 -18.84
CA ARG A 378 12.88 -13.84 -18.26
C ARG A 378 13.82 -14.03 -17.08
N PHE A 379 14.00 -15.28 -16.63
CA PHE A 379 14.74 -15.63 -15.43
C PHE A 379 15.98 -16.49 -15.76
N PRO A 380 17.01 -15.93 -16.41
CA PRO A 380 18.15 -16.72 -16.88
C PRO A 380 19.01 -17.30 -15.75
N ARG A 381 18.89 -16.77 -14.52
CA ARG A 381 19.73 -17.12 -13.36
C ARG A 381 19.01 -17.93 -12.28
N VAL A 382 17.77 -18.33 -12.51
CA VAL A 382 17.02 -19.10 -11.51
C VAL A 382 17.61 -20.49 -11.34
N LYS A 383 18.09 -20.76 -10.12
CA LYS A 383 18.66 -22.02 -9.64
C LYS A 383 17.63 -22.86 -8.90
N ALA A 384 16.70 -22.21 -8.20
CA ALA A 384 15.70 -22.90 -7.39
C ALA A 384 14.27 -22.47 -7.75
N ILE A 385 13.39 -23.45 -7.88
CA ILE A 385 11.94 -23.25 -7.85
C ILE A 385 11.43 -23.77 -6.51
N ARG A 386 10.65 -22.97 -5.79
CA ARG A 386 9.98 -23.39 -4.56
C ARG A 386 8.47 -23.27 -4.72
N THR A 387 7.75 -24.23 -4.17
CA THR A 387 6.30 -24.21 -4.18
C THR A 387 5.76 -24.09 -2.75
N GLU A 388 4.78 -23.21 -2.55
CA GLU A 388 4.14 -22.94 -1.28
C GLU A 388 2.65 -23.28 -1.41
N ARG A 389 2.20 -24.39 -0.83
CA ARG A 389 0.80 -24.84 -0.90
C ARG A 389 0.29 -25.02 -2.34
N ALA A 390 1.21 -25.25 -3.27
CA ALA A 390 0.93 -25.30 -4.69
C ALA A 390 0.31 -26.63 -5.13
N ASN A 391 -0.46 -26.57 -6.21
CA ASN A 391 -0.70 -27.73 -7.03
C ASN A 391 0.61 -28.07 -7.79
N ASN A 392 1.39 -29.02 -7.27
CA ASN A 392 2.68 -29.40 -7.87
C ASN A 392 2.53 -29.94 -9.30
N TYR A 393 1.36 -30.49 -9.67
CA TYR A 393 1.08 -30.90 -11.05
C TYR A 393 1.06 -29.71 -12.02
N SER A 394 0.58 -28.55 -11.58
CA SER A 394 0.59 -27.33 -12.39
C SER A 394 2.00 -26.90 -12.72
N ILE A 395 2.91 -26.94 -11.75
CA ILE A 395 4.33 -26.63 -11.98
C ILE A 395 4.96 -27.65 -12.91
N ALA A 396 4.71 -28.95 -12.71
CA ALA A 396 5.20 -29.99 -13.61
C ALA A 396 4.72 -29.77 -15.05
N HIS A 397 3.42 -29.48 -15.23
CA HIS A 397 2.83 -29.20 -16.53
C HIS A 397 3.42 -27.93 -17.18
N ILE A 398 3.63 -26.86 -16.42
CA ILE A 398 4.29 -25.63 -16.87
C ILE A 398 5.69 -25.91 -17.42
N LEU A 399 6.44 -26.79 -16.75
CA LEU A 399 7.79 -27.17 -17.17
C LEU A 399 7.78 -28.15 -18.37
N HIS A 400 6.66 -28.84 -18.61
CA HIS A 400 6.50 -29.83 -19.67
C HIS A 400 5.96 -29.26 -21.00
N GLN A 401 5.34 -28.07 -21.02
CA GLN A 401 4.48 -27.54 -22.10
C GLN A 401 5.07 -27.40 -23.53
N ASP A 402 6.25 -27.93 -23.85
CA ASP A 402 6.84 -27.93 -25.20
C ASP A 402 8.04 -28.90 -25.19
N HIS A 403 7.85 -30.15 -25.60
CA HIS A 403 8.94 -31.14 -25.79
C HIS A 403 9.16 -31.47 -27.28
N GLY A 404 8.93 -30.50 -28.18
CA GLY A 404 8.91 -30.73 -29.63
C GLY A 404 10.03 -30.03 -30.43
N ASN A 405 10.78 -29.11 -29.84
CA ASN A 405 11.70 -28.20 -30.51
C ASN A 405 13.11 -28.22 -29.86
N PRO A 406 14.16 -28.65 -30.56
CA PRO A 406 15.51 -28.79 -30.00
C PRO A 406 16.14 -27.51 -29.39
N ASP A 407 15.66 -26.30 -29.71
CA ASP A 407 16.05 -25.05 -29.03
C ASP A 407 15.45 -24.91 -27.59
N GLU A 408 14.71 -25.93 -27.13
CA GLU A 408 13.98 -25.99 -25.85
C GLU A 408 14.87 -25.98 -24.60
N LEU A 409 16.14 -26.33 -24.69
CA LEU A 409 17.03 -26.33 -23.53
C LEU A 409 17.49 -24.93 -23.09
N SER A 410 16.98 -23.86 -23.72
CA SER A 410 17.34 -22.47 -23.42
C SER A 410 16.59 -21.87 -22.22
N PHE A 411 15.45 -22.42 -21.79
CA PHE A 411 14.70 -21.86 -20.65
C PHE A 411 15.19 -22.43 -19.31
N LEU A 412 15.36 -21.54 -18.31
CA LEU A 412 15.92 -21.87 -16.98
C LEU A 412 17.23 -22.69 -17.08
N PRO A 413 18.27 -22.16 -17.74
CA PRO A 413 19.47 -22.93 -18.06
C PRO A 413 20.20 -23.41 -16.79
N VAL A 414 20.20 -22.62 -15.72
CA VAL A 414 20.90 -22.90 -14.46
C VAL A 414 20.01 -23.49 -13.37
N LEU A 415 18.81 -23.98 -13.69
CA LEU A 415 17.95 -24.62 -12.70
C LEU A 415 18.63 -25.89 -12.14
N GLU A 416 18.71 -25.96 -10.82
CA GLU A 416 19.36 -27.02 -10.05
C GLU A 416 18.37 -27.73 -9.12
N GLU A 417 17.38 -27.00 -8.57
CA GLU A 417 16.50 -27.49 -7.51
C GLU A 417 15.02 -27.13 -7.73
N ILE A 418 14.13 -28.07 -7.37
CA ILE A 418 12.69 -27.87 -7.25
C ILE A 418 12.25 -28.39 -5.87
N ASP A 419 11.90 -27.46 -4.98
CA ASP A 419 11.33 -27.71 -3.65
C ASP A 419 9.80 -27.69 -3.75
N LEU A 420 9.19 -28.86 -3.57
CA LEU A 420 7.74 -29.08 -3.69
C LEU A 420 6.95 -28.71 -2.42
N GLY A 421 7.59 -28.10 -1.43
CA GLY A 421 6.96 -27.65 -0.19
C GLY A 421 6.80 -28.77 0.83
N GLU A 422 5.74 -28.68 1.65
CA GLU A 422 5.45 -29.68 2.68
C GLU A 422 5.03 -31.02 2.05
N LYS A 423 5.54 -32.12 2.61
CA LYS A 423 5.18 -33.47 2.16
C LYS A 423 3.66 -33.69 2.27
N PRO A 424 2.98 -34.18 1.22
CA PRO A 424 1.56 -34.51 1.31
C PRO A 424 1.34 -35.61 2.36
N ILE A 425 0.21 -35.52 3.07
CA ILE A 425 -0.19 -36.51 4.09
C ILE A 425 -0.40 -37.90 3.46
N ASP A 426 -0.86 -37.93 2.21
CA ASP A 426 -1.13 -39.14 1.45
C ASP A 426 0.11 -39.56 0.63
N GLU A 427 0.70 -40.71 0.98
CA GLU A 427 1.88 -41.25 0.28
C GLU A 427 1.62 -41.55 -1.19
N SER A 428 0.37 -41.83 -1.58
CA SER A 428 0.03 -42.04 -2.99
C SER A 428 0.20 -40.75 -3.81
N GLN A 429 -0.10 -39.59 -3.21
CA GLN A 429 0.09 -38.28 -3.84
C GLN A 429 1.56 -37.90 -3.97
N TYR A 430 2.40 -38.36 -3.04
CA TYR A 430 3.84 -38.12 -3.09
C TYR A 430 4.46 -38.74 -4.35
N GLY A 431 4.17 -40.03 -4.60
CA GLY A 431 4.70 -40.74 -5.77
C GLY A 431 4.20 -40.16 -7.09
N SER A 432 2.90 -39.83 -7.16
CA SER A 432 2.30 -39.29 -8.38
C SER A 432 2.78 -37.87 -8.70
N GLN A 433 3.04 -37.03 -7.69
CA GLN A 433 3.61 -35.70 -7.92
C GLN A 433 5.04 -35.78 -8.46
N LEU A 434 5.91 -36.63 -7.90
CA LEU A 434 7.27 -36.82 -8.44
C LEU A 434 7.25 -37.38 -9.86
N ALA A 435 6.36 -38.35 -10.13
CA ALA A 435 6.19 -38.92 -11.46
C ALA A 435 5.76 -37.88 -12.51
N ALA A 436 5.05 -36.82 -12.12
CA ALA A 436 4.67 -35.74 -13.04
C ALA A 436 5.89 -34.94 -13.54
N PHE A 437 6.99 -34.87 -12.76
CA PHE A 437 8.21 -34.16 -13.15
C PHE A 437 9.17 -35.01 -13.98
N GLU A 438 9.03 -36.35 -14.00
CA GLU A 438 9.95 -37.27 -14.68
C GLU A 438 10.29 -36.86 -16.12
N PRO A 439 9.32 -36.53 -17.00
CA PRO A 439 9.64 -36.11 -18.37
C PRO A 439 10.61 -34.92 -18.44
N PHE A 440 10.40 -33.90 -17.59
CA PHE A 440 11.27 -32.74 -17.50
C PHE A 440 12.66 -33.11 -16.96
N LEU A 441 12.72 -33.93 -15.91
CA LEU A 441 13.98 -34.36 -15.28
C LEU A 441 14.82 -35.23 -16.22
N SER A 442 14.18 -36.17 -16.92
CA SER A 442 14.80 -37.00 -17.93
C SER A 442 15.38 -36.17 -19.07
N ALA A 443 14.64 -35.19 -19.60
CA ALA A 443 15.14 -34.27 -20.63
C ALA A 443 16.35 -33.44 -20.14
N ARG A 444 16.28 -32.90 -18.92
CA ARG A 444 17.37 -32.15 -18.28
C ARG A 444 18.62 -33.02 -18.06
N LYS A 445 18.45 -34.27 -17.64
CA LYS A 445 19.55 -35.24 -17.48
C LYS A 445 20.22 -35.57 -18.80
N GLN A 446 19.44 -35.81 -19.87
CA GLN A 446 19.97 -36.05 -21.22
C GLN A 446 20.78 -34.86 -21.75
N ALA A 447 20.38 -33.64 -21.38
CA ALA A 447 21.11 -32.41 -21.69
C ALA A 447 22.34 -32.14 -20.79
N GLY A 448 22.68 -33.03 -19.86
CA GLY A 448 23.79 -32.85 -18.92
C GLY A 448 23.54 -31.79 -17.84
N ARG A 449 22.27 -31.46 -17.55
CA ARG A 449 21.87 -30.42 -16.59
C ARG A 449 20.93 -30.97 -15.53
N GLN A 450 21.46 -31.84 -14.67
CA GLN A 450 20.66 -32.51 -13.64
C GLN A 450 19.91 -31.52 -12.74
N VAL A 451 18.64 -31.83 -12.44
CA VAL A 451 17.78 -31.06 -11.54
C VAL A 451 17.30 -31.99 -10.43
N ASN A 452 17.36 -31.53 -9.18
CA ASN A 452 16.88 -32.27 -8.01
C ASN A 452 15.45 -31.84 -7.69
N VAL A 453 14.57 -32.81 -7.41
CA VAL A 453 13.19 -32.56 -6.96
C VAL A 453 12.99 -33.22 -5.61
N PHE A 454 12.51 -32.47 -4.63
CA PHE A 454 12.34 -32.96 -3.27
C PHE A 454 11.18 -32.24 -2.55
N PHE A 455 10.74 -32.83 -1.45
CA PHE A 455 9.85 -32.21 -0.48
C PHE A 455 10.65 -31.77 0.74
N ARG A 456 10.21 -30.70 1.39
CA ARG A 456 10.78 -30.26 2.66
C ARG A 456 10.44 -31.27 3.76
N PRO A 457 11.43 -31.66 4.59
CA PRO A 457 11.23 -32.62 5.67
C PRO A 457 10.25 -32.14 6.74
#